data_AF-A0A2J6R945-F1
#
_entry.id   AF-A0A2J6R945-F1
#
_cell.length_a   1.000
_cell.length_b   1.000
_cell.length_c   1.000
_cell.angle_alpha   90.00
_cell.angle_beta   90.00
_cell.angle_gamma   90.00
#
_symmetry.space_group_name_H-M   'P 1'
#
loop_
_entity.id
_entity.type
_entity.pdbx_description
1 polymer ?
#
loop_
_entity_poly.entity_id
_entity_poly.type
_entity_poly.pdbx_seq_one_letter_code
_entity_poly.pdbx_strand_id
1 'polypeptide(L)'
;MHQIVGGSSFNATMDPATLDPPTVSKCTSCKLSEDFSNYWTASIYFQSPENGTFKRVPQMANGRLNGTLMEQNAGLTVYYMHPFSGTNKNVTVMKPGFRMFAGDPTLRNQTSGSLKICHRCLAKSDRTMGGSGAPCSSGDSAAFPSKPCPGGIRATVIFPSCWDGVNLDSPDHTSHVTYEAGAALAGDTCPTTHPVRIPQVMYEVMYDTSGFADPQYFKNGKQPLVYSFGDPTGYGAHGDYLFGWKDGALQRAMDALGTNCFSETCPVLKLQDWNSANGCTKAQQAQEDIGTSTCVYYFSNLRSLPDTRFRAQGIAG
;
A
#
# COMPACT_ATOMS: atom_id res chain seq x y z
N MET A 1 3.46 -5.33 11.89
CA MET A 1 2.29 -6.07 11.36
C MET A 1 1.95 -5.57 9.97
N HIS A 2 1.96 -6.46 9.00
CA HIS A 2 1.73 -6.07 7.60
C HIS A 2 0.32 -6.43 7.13
N GLN A 3 -0.20 -5.59 6.26
CA GLN A 3 -1.24 -6.00 5.32
C GLN A 3 -0.54 -6.66 4.13
N ILE A 4 -1.06 -7.80 3.67
CA ILE A 4 -0.56 -8.51 2.49
C ILE A 4 -1.72 -8.72 1.51
N VAL A 5 -1.46 -8.52 0.22
CA VAL A 5 -2.37 -8.88 -0.89
C VAL A 5 -1.62 -9.67 -1.96
N GLY A 6 -2.35 -10.36 -2.83
CA GLY A 6 -1.82 -11.08 -3.98
C GLY A 6 -1.96 -12.60 -3.87
N GLY A 7 -0.92 -13.33 -4.28
CA GLY A 7 -0.92 -14.80 -4.34
C GLY A 7 -1.11 -15.50 -2.99
N SER A 8 -1.97 -16.52 -2.96
CA SER A 8 -2.23 -17.36 -1.77
C SER A 8 -1.03 -18.21 -1.28
N SER A 9 0.07 -18.27 -2.03
CA SER A 9 1.31 -18.93 -1.61
C SER A 9 2.05 -18.20 -0.48
N PHE A 10 1.63 -16.97 -0.11
CA PHE A 10 2.33 -16.16 0.88
C PHE A 10 2.65 -16.91 2.18
N ASN A 11 3.89 -16.87 2.64
CA ASN A 11 4.32 -17.33 3.95
C ASN A 11 5.38 -16.38 4.52
N ALA A 12 5.73 -16.51 5.80
CA ALA A 12 6.61 -15.55 6.47
C ALA A 12 8.05 -15.51 5.92
N THR A 13 8.53 -16.58 5.29
CA THR A 13 9.90 -16.61 4.75
C THR A 13 9.95 -16.11 3.31
N MET A 14 8.90 -16.40 2.53
CA MET A 14 8.86 -16.31 1.08
C MET A 14 10.23 -16.70 0.52
N ASP A 15 10.73 -17.93 0.61
CA ASP A 15 12.10 -18.21 0.13
C ASP A 15 12.15 -18.32 -1.41
N PRO A 16 12.92 -17.49 -2.16
CA PRO A 16 12.90 -17.50 -3.62
C PRO A 16 13.56 -18.76 -4.20
N ALA A 17 14.39 -19.46 -3.42
CA ALA A 17 15.01 -20.71 -3.86
C ALA A 17 14.00 -21.86 -3.92
N THR A 18 12.89 -21.76 -3.17
CA THR A 18 11.92 -22.85 -3.02
C THR A 18 10.49 -22.45 -3.39
N LEU A 19 10.22 -21.16 -3.59
CA LEU A 19 8.88 -20.64 -3.82
C LEU A 19 8.81 -19.72 -5.04
N ASP A 20 8.13 -20.20 -6.09
CA ASP A 20 7.67 -19.39 -7.21
C ASP A 20 6.14 -19.20 -7.12
N PRO A 21 5.62 -18.02 -6.76
CA PRO A 21 4.20 -17.82 -6.46
C PRO A 21 3.21 -18.32 -7.53
N PRO A 22 3.42 -18.11 -8.85
CA PRO A 22 2.62 -18.68 -9.92
C PRO A 22 2.38 -20.19 -9.84
N THR A 23 3.35 -20.95 -9.32
CA THR A 23 3.31 -22.42 -9.32
C THR A 23 2.65 -22.99 -8.08
N VAL A 24 2.62 -22.23 -6.97
CA VAL A 24 2.15 -22.69 -5.66
C VAL A 24 0.82 -22.05 -5.24
N SER A 25 0.53 -20.84 -5.72
CA SER A 25 -0.71 -20.14 -5.41
C SER A 25 -1.92 -20.82 -6.06
N LYS A 26 -2.98 -21.03 -5.26
CA LYS A 26 -4.28 -21.57 -5.72
C LYS A 26 -5.24 -20.48 -6.20
N CYS A 27 -5.07 -19.28 -5.66
CA CYS A 27 -5.81 -18.07 -6.01
C CYS A 27 -4.93 -16.83 -5.80
N THR A 28 -5.40 -15.67 -6.27
CA THR A 28 -4.84 -14.33 -5.99
C THR A 28 -5.95 -13.37 -5.60
N SER A 29 -5.65 -12.42 -4.71
CA SER A 29 -6.58 -11.35 -4.34
C SER A 29 -6.59 -10.17 -5.32
N CYS A 30 -5.79 -10.23 -6.39
CA CYS A 30 -5.77 -9.22 -7.45
C CYS A 30 -6.89 -9.44 -8.47
N LYS A 31 -7.41 -8.36 -9.06
CA LYS A 31 -8.42 -8.46 -10.15
C LYS A 31 -7.90 -9.18 -11.39
N LEU A 32 -6.62 -8.99 -11.70
CA LEU A 32 -5.90 -9.66 -12.78
C LEU A 32 -5.50 -11.06 -12.31
N SER A 33 -6.17 -12.08 -12.82
CA SER A 33 -6.05 -13.48 -12.38
C SER A 33 -4.73 -14.16 -12.78
N GLU A 34 -3.87 -13.44 -13.50
CA GLU A 34 -2.53 -13.89 -13.90
C GLU A 34 -1.42 -13.32 -13.01
N ASP A 35 -1.78 -12.47 -12.05
CA ASP A 35 -0.87 -11.86 -11.10
C ASP A 35 -0.94 -12.59 -9.74
N PHE A 36 0.04 -13.44 -9.47
CA PHE A 36 0.25 -14.11 -8.19
C PHE A 36 1.38 -13.49 -7.36
N SER A 37 1.84 -12.29 -7.74
CA SER A 37 2.81 -11.53 -6.96
C SER A 37 2.30 -11.32 -5.53
N ASN A 38 3.21 -11.08 -4.59
CA ASN A 38 2.85 -10.70 -3.23
C ASN A 38 3.31 -9.27 -2.94
N TYR A 39 2.41 -8.52 -2.33
CA TYR A 39 2.57 -7.10 -2.05
C TYR A 39 2.21 -6.86 -0.59
N TRP A 40 3.09 -6.23 0.18
CA TRP A 40 2.78 -5.93 1.56
C TRP A 40 3.29 -4.57 2.03
N THR A 41 2.57 -3.99 2.99
CA THR A 41 2.84 -2.69 3.59
C THR A 41 2.51 -2.72 5.08
N ALA A 42 3.15 -1.83 5.85
CA ALA A 42 2.81 -1.68 7.27
C ALA A 42 1.37 -1.17 7.43
N SER A 43 0.60 -1.78 8.34
CA SER A 43 -0.74 -1.27 8.69
C SER A 43 -0.66 -0.02 9.57
N ILE A 44 -1.64 0.89 9.44
CA ILE A 44 -1.81 2.06 10.31
C ILE A 44 -2.78 1.73 11.45
N TYR A 45 -2.47 2.22 12.65
CA TYR A 45 -3.29 2.15 13.83
C TYR A 45 -3.60 3.56 14.33
N PHE A 46 -4.79 3.74 14.89
CA PHE A 46 -5.12 4.83 15.77
C PHE A 46 -4.68 4.46 17.19
N GLN A 47 -3.85 5.30 17.81
CA GLN A 47 -3.49 5.22 19.22
C GLN A 47 -4.34 6.25 19.99
N SER A 48 -5.24 5.77 20.85
CA SER A 48 -6.12 6.62 21.66
C SER A 48 -5.30 7.56 22.55
N PRO A 49 -5.48 8.89 22.43
CA PRO A 49 -4.84 9.85 23.33
C PRO A 49 -5.33 9.75 24.79
N GLU A 50 -6.49 9.14 25.02
CA GLU A 50 -7.12 9.01 26.34
C GLU A 50 -6.51 7.88 27.17
N ASN A 51 -6.22 6.72 26.55
CA ASN A 51 -5.78 5.52 27.27
C ASN A 51 -4.63 4.76 26.61
N GLY A 52 -4.12 5.23 25.46
CA GLY A 52 -2.99 4.63 24.76
C GLY A 52 -3.30 3.33 24.00
N THR A 53 -4.55 2.88 23.98
CA THR A 53 -4.96 1.67 23.24
C THR A 53 -4.89 1.86 21.73
N PHE A 54 -4.66 0.77 21.00
CA PHE A 54 -4.54 0.78 19.56
C PHE A 54 -5.79 0.21 18.91
N LYS A 55 -6.23 0.83 17.81
CA LYS A 55 -7.25 0.29 16.92
C LYS A 55 -6.74 0.35 15.50
N ARG A 56 -6.78 -0.77 14.77
CA ARG A 56 -6.35 -0.79 13.37
C ARG A 56 -7.24 0.15 12.56
N VAL A 57 -6.63 1.02 11.77
CA VAL A 57 -7.38 1.88 10.84
C VAL A 57 -7.89 1.00 9.70
N PRO A 58 -9.21 0.97 9.44
CA PRO A 58 -9.76 0.17 8.35
C PRO A 58 -9.21 0.63 7.00
N GLN A 59 -8.90 -0.33 6.12
CA GLN A 59 -8.72 0.00 4.72
C GLN A 59 -10.08 0.17 4.02
N MET A 60 -10.09 0.95 2.94
CA MET A 60 -11.27 1.14 2.11
C MET A 60 -10.92 0.99 0.63
N ALA A 61 -11.93 0.74 -0.21
CA ALA A 61 -11.70 0.60 -1.63
C ALA A 61 -11.15 1.89 -2.27
N ASN A 62 -10.38 1.71 -3.33
CA ASN A 62 -9.92 2.82 -4.17
C ASN A 62 -10.96 3.18 -5.24
N GLY A 63 -10.80 4.33 -5.87
CA GLY A 63 -11.62 4.77 -6.99
C GLY A 63 -11.25 4.16 -8.32
N ARG A 64 -12.25 4.14 -9.20
CA ARG A 64 -12.11 3.91 -10.64
C ARG A 64 -12.11 5.24 -11.37
N LEU A 65 -11.55 5.26 -12.58
CA LEU A 65 -11.53 6.46 -13.42
C LEU A 65 -12.92 6.96 -13.82
N ASN A 66 -13.94 6.12 -13.75
CA ASN A 66 -15.34 6.49 -14.02
C ASN A 66 -16.05 7.12 -12.81
N GLY A 67 -15.35 7.41 -11.71
CA GLY A 67 -15.94 8.06 -10.53
C GLY A 67 -16.68 7.12 -9.58
N THR A 68 -16.49 5.81 -9.70
CA THR A 68 -17.08 4.80 -8.79
C THR A 68 -16.01 4.14 -7.93
N LEU A 69 -16.39 3.51 -6.83
CA LEU A 69 -15.46 2.74 -6.01
C LEU A 69 -15.21 1.36 -6.65
N MET A 70 -13.98 0.86 -6.48
CA MET A 70 -13.67 -0.55 -6.66
C MET A 70 -14.35 -1.38 -5.56
N GLU A 71 -14.44 -2.68 -5.78
CA GLU A 71 -15.05 -3.63 -4.86
C GLU A 71 -13.98 -4.43 -4.08
N GLN A 72 -12.74 -3.93 -4.05
CA GLN A 72 -11.64 -4.53 -3.31
C GLN A 72 -11.80 -4.31 -1.79
N ASN A 73 -11.61 -5.36 -1.00
CA ASN A 73 -11.72 -5.27 0.46
C ASN A 73 -10.41 -4.86 1.15
N ALA A 74 -9.27 -5.11 0.52
CA ALA A 74 -7.97 -4.84 1.13
C ALA A 74 -7.53 -3.36 0.99
N GLY A 75 -8.17 -2.58 0.12
CA GLY A 75 -7.85 -1.16 -0.07
C GLY A 75 -6.43 -0.84 -0.57
N LEU A 76 -5.74 -1.82 -1.17
CA LEU A 76 -4.46 -1.64 -1.84
C LEU A 76 -4.65 -1.84 -3.35
N THR A 77 -4.28 -0.83 -4.13
CA THR A 77 -4.19 -0.87 -5.59
C THR A 77 -2.72 -0.86 -6.00
N VAL A 78 -2.34 -1.82 -6.85
CA VAL A 78 -0.98 -1.91 -7.41
C VAL A 78 -0.98 -1.43 -8.85
N TYR A 79 -0.05 -0.54 -9.18
CA TYR A 79 0.14 0.00 -10.51
C TYR A 79 1.44 -0.53 -11.11
N TYR A 80 1.39 -0.91 -12.38
CA TYR A 80 2.54 -1.17 -13.23
C TYR A 80 2.50 -0.15 -14.37
N MET A 81 3.49 0.73 -14.42
CA MET A 81 3.45 1.89 -15.31
C MET A 81 4.69 1.95 -16.20
N HIS A 82 4.49 2.48 -17.41
CA HIS A 82 5.60 2.93 -18.26
C HIS A 82 6.30 4.14 -17.64
N PRO A 83 7.52 4.44 -18.10
CA PRO A 83 8.15 5.73 -17.88
C PRO A 83 7.26 6.91 -18.22
N PHE A 84 7.29 7.95 -17.40
CA PHE A 84 6.51 9.17 -17.61
C PHE A 84 7.22 10.17 -18.54
N SER A 85 8.55 10.09 -18.67
CA SER A 85 9.35 10.91 -19.58
C SER A 85 10.00 10.09 -20.70
N GLY A 86 10.62 10.78 -21.66
CA GLY A 86 11.27 10.22 -22.85
C GLY A 86 10.35 9.56 -23.87
N THR A 87 10.94 9.21 -25.01
CA THR A 87 10.25 8.61 -26.17
C THR A 87 10.25 7.08 -26.13
N ASN A 88 11.28 6.47 -25.55
CA ASN A 88 11.36 5.02 -25.39
C ASN A 88 10.63 4.59 -24.12
N LYS A 89 9.46 3.94 -24.27
CA LYS A 89 8.65 3.41 -23.16
C LYS A 89 8.90 1.93 -22.86
N ASN A 90 9.85 1.30 -23.56
CA ASN A 90 10.15 -0.10 -23.34
C ASN A 90 10.71 -0.33 -21.94
N VAL A 91 10.31 -1.46 -21.38
CA VAL A 91 10.72 -1.97 -20.07
C VAL A 91 10.99 -3.46 -20.21
N THR A 92 11.94 -3.96 -19.43
CA THR A 92 12.16 -5.39 -19.22
C THR A 92 11.41 -5.80 -17.97
N VAL A 93 10.43 -6.69 -18.08
CA VAL A 93 9.71 -7.13 -16.87
C VAL A 93 10.60 -7.97 -15.95
N MET A 94 10.30 -7.90 -14.66
CA MET A 94 10.93 -8.72 -13.63
C MET A 94 10.69 -10.21 -13.89
N LYS A 95 11.53 -11.06 -13.28
CA LYS A 95 11.53 -12.53 -13.47
C LYS A 95 11.17 -13.27 -12.18
N PRO A 96 10.79 -14.56 -12.23
CA PRO A 96 10.61 -15.38 -11.04
C PRO A 96 11.80 -15.25 -10.07
N GLY A 97 11.50 -15.10 -8.78
CA GLY A 97 12.48 -14.84 -7.73
C GLY A 97 12.77 -13.35 -7.48
N PHE A 98 12.37 -12.44 -8.38
CA PHE A 98 12.62 -11.01 -8.22
C PHE A 98 11.88 -10.40 -7.04
N ARG A 99 12.57 -9.57 -6.26
CA ARG A 99 12.01 -8.87 -5.09
C ARG A 99 12.58 -7.49 -4.97
N MET A 100 11.85 -6.59 -4.36
CA MET A 100 12.41 -5.31 -3.95
C MET A 100 11.66 -4.72 -2.77
N PHE A 101 12.39 -3.90 -2.03
CA PHE A 101 11.90 -3.13 -0.90
C PHE A 101 11.94 -1.64 -1.22
N ALA A 102 10.97 -0.88 -0.73
CA ALA A 102 10.93 0.56 -0.85
C ALA A 102 10.59 1.21 0.50
N GLY A 103 11.39 2.19 0.91
CA GLY A 103 11.23 2.93 2.16
C GLY A 103 12.38 2.70 3.13
N ASP A 104 12.21 3.15 4.37
CA ASP A 104 13.12 2.90 5.48
C ASP A 104 12.33 2.89 6.79
N PRO A 105 12.10 1.73 7.43
CA PRO A 105 11.27 1.61 8.62
C PRO A 105 11.89 2.25 9.86
N THR A 106 13.15 2.68 9.78
CA THR A 106 13.86 3.38 10.86
C THR A 106 13.77 4.90 10.73
N LEU A 107 13.30 5.41 9.58
CA LEU A 107 13.21 6.84 9.33
C LEU A 107 12.15 7.51 10.20
N ARG A 108 12.51 8.61 10.86
CA ARG A 108 11.61 9.38 11.76
C ARG A 108 11.57 10.88 11.44
N ASN A 109 12.29 11.31 10.40
CA ASN A 109 12.40 12.71 10.02
C ASN A 109 12.37 12.83 8.50
N GLN A 110 12.06 14.04 8.03
CA GLN A 110 12.04 14.34 6.60
C GLN A 110 13.43 14.20 5.98
N THR A 111 13.48 13.57 4.80
CA THR A 111 14.66 13.52 3.94
C THR A 111 14.57 14.56 2.83
N SER A 112 15.73 15.01 2.35
CA SER A 112 15.82 15.83 1.15
C SER A 112 15.52 15.02 -0.12
N GLY A 113 15.06 15.70 -1.17
CA GLY A 113 14.78 15.08 -2.47
C GLY A 113 13.29 14.79 -2.72
N SER A 114 13.00 14.11 -3.84
CA SER A 114 11.62 13.77 -4.21
C SER A 114 11.06 12.71 -3.26
N LEU A 115 9.81 12.92 -2.84
CA LEU A 115 9.07 11.97 -2.02
C LEU A 115 8.83 10.67 -2.80
N LYS A 116 9.27 9.53 -2.25
CA LYS A 116 9.00 8.19 -2.81
C LYS A 116 7.83 7.52 -2.10
N ILE A 117 7.62 7.91 -0.84
CA ILE A 117 6.56 7.42 0.01
C ILE A 117 5.90 8.64 0.64
N CYS A 118 4.57 8.67 0.61
CA CYS A 118 3.83 9.85 1.00
C CYS A 118 2.38 9.55 1.41
N HIS A 119 1.77 10.54 2.05
CA HIS A 119 0.41 10.53 2.55
C HIS A 119 -0.34 11.74 2.00
N ARG A 120 -1.52 11.48 1.42
CA ARG A 120 -2.49 12.50 1.06
C ARG A 120 -3.64 12.49 2.05
N CYS A 121 -3.91 13.65 2.63
CA CYS A 121 -5.10 13.86 3.45
C CYS A 121 -6.28 14.22 2.54
N LEU A 122 -7.28 13.34 2.43
CA LEU A 122 -8.39 13.53 1.50
C LEU A 122 -9.53 14.35 2.13
N ALA A 123 -10.08 15.29 1.36
CA ALA A 123 -11.39 15.85 1.66
C ALA A 123 -12.48 14.81 1.42
N LYS A 124 -13.65 14.99 2.03
CA LYS A 124 -14.77 14.04 1.88
C LYS A 124 -15.19 13.87 0.41
N SER A 125 -15.13 14.93 -0.39
CA SER A 125 -15.39 14.92 -1.84
C SER A 125 -14.39 14.06 -2.61
N ASP A 126 -13.18 13.92 -2.10
CA ASP A 126 -12.07 13.28 -2.79
C ASP A 126 -11.95 11.80 -2.44
N ARG A 127 -12.77 11.30 -1.50
CA ARG A 127 -12.74 9.91 -1.02
C ARG A 127 -12.78 8.91 -2.18
N THR A 128 -13.62 9.16 -3.19
CA THR A 128 -13.75 8.26 -4.33
C THR A 128 -12.54 8.38 -5.26
N MET A 129 -12.12 9.58 -5.64
CA MET A 129 -11.07 9.76 -6.65
C MET A 129 -9.63 9.70 -6.10
N GLY A 130 -9.44 9.64 -4.79
CA GLY A 130 -8.11 9.64 -4.17
C GLY A 130 -7.38 10.98 -4.28
N GLY A 131 -8.12 12.08 -4.49
CA GLY A 131 -7.58 13.42 -4.73
C GLY A 131 -7.00 13.61 -6.14
N SER A 132 -6.68 14.85 -6.49
CA SER A 132 -6.15 15.21 -7.82
C SER A 132 -4.63 15.33 -7.85
N GLY A 133 -4.04 15.17 -9.04
CA GLY A 133 -2.61 15.35 -9.26
C GLY A 133 -1.76 14.12 -8.96
N ALA A 134 -0.50 14.17 -9.42
CA ALA A 134 0.45 13.07 -9.30
C ALA A 134 0.69 12.68 -7.83
N PRO A 135 0.95 11.40 -7.54
CA PRO A 135 1.33 10.96 -6.21
C PRO A 135 2.66 11.58 -5.78
N CYS A 136 2.81 11.77 -4.47
CA CYS A 136 4.03 12.28 -3.84
C CYS A 136 4.52 13.61 -4.41
N SER A 137 3.56 14.49 -4.73
CA SER A 137 3.76 15.85 -5.21
C SER A 137 3.39 16.89 -4.14
N SER A 138 3.15 18.15 -4.52
CA SER A 138 2.94 19.26 -3.59
C SER A 138 1.72 19.11 -2.66
N GLY A 139 0.77 18.24 -3.00
CA GLY A 139 -0.39 17.92 -2.17
C GLY A 139 -0.16 16.81 -1.13
N ASP A 140 1.05 16.25 -1.08
CA ASP A 140 1.39 15.09 -0.25
C ASP A 140 2.48 15.43 0.79
N SER A 141 2.57 14.60 1.82
CA SER A 141 3.59 14.70 2.85
C SER A 141 4.20 13.33 3.14
N ALA A 142 5.50 13.25 3.44
CA ALA A 142 6.08 12.01 3.96
C ALA A 142 5.56 11.68 5.37
N ALA A 143 5.29 12.71 6.19
CA ALA A 143 4.72 12.52 7.51
C ALA A 143 3.21 12.23 7.46
N PHE A 144 2.68 11.65 8.54
CA PHE A 144 1.24 11.58 8.74
C PHE A 144 0.60 12.98 8.72
N PRO A 145 -0.64 13.11 8.20
CA PRO A 145 -1.36 14.37 8.24
C PRO A 145 -1.54 14.90 9.66
N SER A 146 -1.25 16.19 9.85
CA SER A 146 -1.41 16.90 11.12
C SER A 146 -2.83 17.45 11.35
N LYS A 147 -3.79 17.02 10.53
CA LYS A 147 -5.19 17.44 10.60
C LYS A 147 -6.13 16.28 10.27
N PRO A 148 -7.40 16.33 10.69
CA PRO A 148 -8.38 15.32 10.30
C PRO A 148 -8.53 15.20 8.79
N CYS A 149 -8.60 13.97 8.30
CA CYS A 149 -8.81 13.64 6.88
C CYS A 149 -10.18 12.97 6.72
N PRO A 150 -11.26 13.75 6.49
CA PRO A 150 -12.63 13.23 6.48
C PRO A 150 -12.93 12.31 5.29
N GLY A 151 -12.14 12.40 4.21
CA GLY A 151 -12.17 11.47 3.09
C GLY A 151 -11.23 10.27 3.23
N GLY A 152 -10.50 10.15 4.35
CA GLY A 152 -9.48 9.15 4.56
C GLY A 152 -8.06 9.63 4.23
N ILE A 153 -7.10 8.72 4.38
CA ILE A 153 -5.70 8.91 3.99
C ILE A 153 -5.39 7.98 2.83
N ARG A 154 -4.74 8.54 1.81
CA ARG A 154 -4.13 7.76 0.74
C ARG A 154 -2.62 7.71 0.98
N ALA A 155 -2.11 6.53 1.31
CA ALA A 155 -0.67 6.29 1.41
C ALA A 155 -0.17 5.74 0.08
N THR A 156 0.93 6.29 -0.43
CA THR A 156 1.55 5.85 -1.68
C THR A 156 2.96 5.35 -1.41
N VAL A 157 3.32 4.22 -2.01
CA VAL A 157 4.69 3.69 -2.05
C VAL A 157 5.12 3.56 -3.50
N ILE A 158 6.11 4.33 -3.92
CA ILE A 158 6.72 4.26 -5.25
C ILE A 158 7.97 3.41 -5.12
N PHE A 159 8.11 2.36 -5.92
CA PHE A 159 9.30 1.50 -5.92
C PHE A 159 10.38 2.02 -6.86
N PRO A 160 11.65 1.59 -6.70
CA PRO A 160 12.67 1.73 -7.73
C PRO A 160 12.24 1.21 -9.11
N SER A 161 12.79 1.78 -10.19
CA SER A 161 12.45 1.42 -11.58
C SER A 161 13.65 1.15 -12.49
N CYS A 162 14.86 1.16 -11.92
CA CYS A 162 16.09 0.78 -12.58
C CYS A 162 16.71 -0.41 -11.85
N TRP A 163 17.13 -1.43 -12.59
CA TRP A 163 17.65 -2.70 -12.11
C TRP A 163 19.08 -2.92 -12.63
N ASP A 164 19.95 -3.53 -11.81
CA ASP A 164 21.34 -3.87 -12.18
C ASP A 164 21.45 -4.87 -13.34
N GLY A 165 20.37 -5.56 -13.69
CA GLY A 165 20.33 -6.52 -14.79
C GLY A 165 20.88 -7.90 -14.43
N VAL A 166 21.30 -8.11 -13.18
CA VAL A 166 22.01 -9.30 -12.71
C VAL A 166 21.28 -9.94 -11.53
N ASN A 167 21.05 -9.19 -10.45
CA ASN A 167 20.59 -9.75 -9.18
C ASN A 167 19.06 -9.67 -9.08
N LEU A 168 18.39 -10.81 -8.91
CA LEU A 168 16.94 -10.84 -8.70
C LEU A 168 16.54 -10.31 -7.31
N ASP A 169 17.48 -10.39 -6.36
CA ASP A 169 17.33 -9.88 -5.02
C ASP A 169 18.74 -9.60 -4.46
N SER A 170 18.84 -8.68 -3.52
CA SER A 170 20.06 -8.40 -2.75
C SER A 170 19.79 -8.71 -1.27
N PRO A 171 20.83 -8.96 -0.43
CA PRO A 171 20.60 -9.27 0.99
C PRO A 171 19.82 -8.19 1.77
N ASP A 172 19.84 -6.95 1.29
CA ASP A 172 19.11 -5.81 1.82
C ASP A 172 17.82 -5.47 1.04
N HIS A 173 17.46 -6.30 0.05
CA HIS A 173 16.33 -6.15 -0.87
C HIS A 173 16.27 -4.82 -1.65
N THR A 174 17.35 -4.04 -1.66
CA THR A 174 17.37 -2.67 -2.19
C THR A 174 18.58 -2.38 -3.08
N SER A 175 19.78 -2.89 -2.79
CA SER A 175 21.01 -2.54 -3.51
C SER A 175 21.05 -2.92 -5.00
N HIS A 176 20.20 -3.86 -5.44
CA HIS A 176 20.13 -4.30 -6.84
C HIS A 176 19.16 -3.45 -7.69
N VAL A 177 18.43 -2.52 -7.06
CA VAL A 177 17.50 -1.61 -7.72
C VAL A 177 17.73 -0.17 -7.29
N THR A 178 17.38 0.79 -8.14
CA THR A 178 17.49 2.20 -7.80
C THR A 178 16.43 3.06 -8.48
N TYR A 179 16.20 4.24 -7.90
CA TYR A 179 15.38 5.27 -8.53
C TYR A 179 16.18 6.01 -9.59
N GLU A 180 15.48 6.56 -10.57
CA GLU A 180 16.07 7.56 -11.45
C GLU A 180 16.55 8.78 -10.64
N ALA A 181 17.69 9.35 -11.06
CA ALA A 181 18.29 10.48 -10.36
C ALA A 181 17.34 11.69 -10.33
N GLY A 182 17.05 12.20 -9.14
CA GLY A 182 16.21 13.39 -8.94
C GLY A 182 14.70 13.18 -9.09
N ALA A 183 14.24 11.98 -9.44
CA ALA A 183 12.82 11.68 -9.66
C ALA A 183 12.35 10.47 -8.84
N ALA A 184 11.08 10.48 -8.40
CA ALA A 184 10.46 9.32 -7.76
C ALA A 184 9.89 8.36 -8.79
N LEU A 185 9.17 8.92 -9.76
CA LEU A 185 8.55 8.19 -10.84
C LEU A 185 9.57 7.92 -11.94
N ALA A 186 9.47 6.74 -12.54
CA ALA A 186 10.29 6.33 -13.67
C ALA A 186 10.28 7.36 -14.79
N GLY A 187 11.47 7.73 -15.25
CA GLY A 187 11.69 8.46 -16.46
C GLY A 187 12.47 7.61 -17.47
N ASP A 188 13.22 8.29 -18.32
CA ASP A 188 13.89 7.68 -19.46
C ASP A 188 15.35 7.29 -19.20
N THR A 189 15.89 7.61 -18.02
CA THR A 189 17.33 7.47 -17.79
C THR A 189 17.60 6.64 -16.54
N CYS A 190 18.14 5.44 -16.75
CA CYS A 190 18.69 4.64 -15.67
C CYS A 190 20.21 4.85 -15.55
N PRO A 191 20.77 4.85 -14.32
CA PRO A 191 22.21 5.00 -14.15
C PRO A 191 22.95 3.77 -14.70
N THR A 192 24.22 3.94 -15.04
CA THR A 192 25.05 2.88 -15.63
C THR A 192 25.24 1.67 -14.70
N THR A 193 25.10 1.86 -13.38
CA THR A 193 25.11 0.78 -12.40
C THR A 193 23.81 -0.04 -12.37
N HIS A 194 22.71 0.53 -12.87
CA HIS A 194 21.39 -0.09 -12.92
C HIS A 194 20.73 0.07 -14.29
N PRO A 195 21.35 -0.41 -15.39
CA PRO A 195 21.00 0.02 -16.74
C PRO A 195 19.68 -0.53 -17.25
N VAL A 196 19.08 -1.52 -16.58
CA VAL A 196 17.87 -2.19 -17.06
C VAL A 196 16.64 -1.50 -16.50
N ARG A 197 15.81 -0.94 -17.37
CA ARG A 197 14.55 -0.34 -16.98
C ARG A 197 13.48 -1.40 -16.74
N ILE A 198 12.85 -1.37 -15.57
CA ILE A 198 11.74 -2.24 -15.20
C ILE A 198 10.44 -1.43 -15.09
N PRO A 199 9.24 -2.05 -15.17
CA PRO A 199 7.98 -1.36 -14.92
C PRO A 199 7.99 -0.60 -13.58
N GLN A 200 7.47 0.62 -13.58
CA GLN A 200 7.29 1.36 -12.33
C GLN A 200 6.18 0.70 -11.51
N VAL A 201 6.56 0.02 -10.43
CA VAL A 201 5.61 -0.49 -9.44
C VAL A 201 5.28 0.64 -8.47
N MET A 202 3.99 0.80 -8.17
CA MET A 202 3.52 1.73 -7.16
C MET A 202 2.32 1.15 -6.43
N TYR A 203 2.28 1.36 -5.12
CA TYR A 203 1.13 1.04 -4.29
C TYR A 203 0.36 2.30 -3.97
N GLU A 204 -0.96 2.20 -4.00
CA GLU A 204 -1.86 3.15 -3.39
C GLU A 204 -2.72 2.42 -2.36
N VAL A 205 -2.59 2.80 -1.09
CA VAL A 205 -3.31 2.21 0.03
C VAL A 205 -4.26 3.25 0.61
N MET A 206 -5.55 2.92 0.64
CA MET A 206 -6.61 3.79 1.11
C MET A 206 -7.03 3.40 2.52
N TYR A 207 -6.89 4.33 3.46
CA TYR A 207 -7.24 4.17 4.87
C TYR A 207 -8.44 5.04 5.25
N ASP A 208 -9.46 4.43 5.84
CA ASP A 208 -10.63 5.15 6.34
C ASP A 208 -10.36 5.73 7.73
N THR A 209 -9.89 6.97 7.76
CA THR A 209 -9.67 7.72 8.99
C THR A 209 -10.89 8.51 9.47
N SER A 210 -12.05 8.38 8.82
CA SER A 210 -13.23 9.20 9.13
C SER A 210 -13.75 8.97 10.57
N GLY A 211 -13.57 7.75 11.11
CA GLY A 211 -13.88 7.42 12.49
C GLY A 211 -12.88 7.93 13.54
N PHE A 212 -11.76 8.52 13.11
CA PHE A 212 -10.67 9.01 13.97
C PHE A 212 -10.42 10.52 13.77
N ALA A 213 -11.45 11.25 13.33
CA ALA A 213 -11.34 12.62 12.83
C ALA A 213 -11.62 13.70 13.89
N ASP A 214 -11.68 13.38 15.19
CA ASP A 214 -11.90 14.38 16.24
C ASP A 214 -10.77 15.42 16.21
N PRO A 215 -11.06 16.71 15.95
CA PRO A 215 -10.04 17.76 15.90
C PRO A 215 -9.20 17.90 17.19
N GLN A 216 -9.69 17.43 18.33
CA GLN A 216 -8.95 17.43 19.59
C GLN A 216 -7.67 16.59 19.52
N TYR A 217 -7.67 15.51 18.72
CA TYR A 217 -6.51 14.63 18.52
C TYR A 217 -5.41 15.26 17.66
N PHE A 218 -5.71 16.39 17.00
CA PHE A 218 -4.81 17.06 16.07
C PHE A 218 -4.30 18.42 16.58
N LYS A 219 -4.44 18.69 17.88
CA LYS A 219 -3.99 19.95 18.49
C LYS A 219 -2.49 19.91 18.79
N ASN A 220 -1.88 21.11 18.84
CA ASN A 220 -0.49 21.31 19.24
C ASN A 220 0.53 20.49 18.42
N GLY A 221 0.26 20.30 17.13
CA GLY A 221 1.13 19.56 16.21
C GLY A 221 1.12 18.04 16.41
N LYS A 222 0.20 17.50 17.21
CA LYS A 222 0.04 16.05 17.40
C LYS A 222 -0.94 15.47 16.38
N GLN A 223 -0.88 14.15 16.21
CA GLN A 223 -1.85 13.35 15.45
C GLN A 223 -1.85 11.91 16.05
N PRO A 224 -2.96 11.16 15.98
CA PRO A 224 -3.13 9.91 16.75
C PRO A 224 -2.74 8.64 15.98
N LEU A 225 -2.14 8.74 14.80
CA LEU A 225 -1.81 7.60 13.94
C LEU A 225 -0.40 7.08 14.20
N VAL A 226 -0.22 5.78 14.04
CA VAL A 226 1.04 5.09 14.22
C VAL A 226 1.10 3.90 13.28
N TYR A 227 2.24 3.70 12.63
CA TYR A 227 2.46 2.47 11.87
C TYR A 227 2.69 1.29 12.81
N SER A 228 2.36 0.09 12.33
CA SER A 228 2.45 -1.17 13.08
C SER A 228 3.83 -1.53 13.68
N PHE A 229 4.90 -0.85 13.25
CA PHE A 229 6.26 -1.01 13.78
C PHE A 229 6.64 0.13 14.75
N GLY A 230 5.64 0.88 15.21
CA GLY A 230 5.78 1.91 16.24
C GLY A 230 6.27 3.26 15.73
N ASP A 231 6.12 3.58 14.43
CA ASP A 231 6.41 4.91 13.91
C ASP A 231 5.19 5.84 14.03
N PRO A 232 5.22 6.86 14.92
CA PRO A 232 4.14 7.83 15.08
C PRO A 232 4.26 9.02 14.11
N THR A 233 5.29 9.04 13.26
CA THR A 233 5.62 10.19 12.41
C THR A 233 5.14 9.99 10.97
N GLY A 234 5.12 8.75 10.47
CA GLY A 234 4.76 8.38 9.11
C GLY A 234 5.95 8.27 8.17
N TYR A 235 7.12 8.83 8.52
CA TYR A 235 8.30 8.81 7.66
C TYR A 235 8.85 7.41 7.41
N GLY A 236 8.61 6.47 8.31
CA GLY A 236 9.09 5.10 8.21
C GLY A 236 8.26 4.20 7.30
N ALA A 237 7.22 4.74 6.66
CA ALA A 237 6.37 3.98 5.76
C ALA A 237 7.19 3.23 4.70
N HIS A 238 6.77 2.01 4.38
CA HIS A 238 7.48 1.15 3.45
C HIS A 238 6.55 0.17 2.75
N GLY A 239 7.06 -0.45 1.69
CA GLY A 239 6.41 -1.54 1.00
C GLY A 239 7.41 -2.55 0.47
N ASP A 240 6.92 -3.77 0.33
CA ASP A 240 7.67 -4.90 -0.13
C ASP A 240 6.97 -5.51 -1.34
N TYR A 241 7.77 -5.95 -2.31
CA TYR A 241 7.30 -6.52 -3.55
C TYR A 241 8.01 -7.85 -3.83
N LEU A 242 7.23 -8.85 -4.22
CA LEU A 242 7.73 -10.12 -4.71
C LEU A 242 7.00 -10.48 -6.01
N PHE A 243 7.76 -10.63 -7.09
CA PHE A 243 7.23 -10.91 -8.42
C PHE A 243 6.56 -12.28 -8.49
N GLY A 244 5.38 -12.34 -9.10
CA GLY A 244 4.65 -13.57 -9.33
C GLY A 244 3.67 -13.50 -10.49
N TRP A 245 3.98 -12.75 -11.56
CA TRP A 245 3.18 -12.82 -12.78
C TRP A 245 3.48 -14.11 -13.55
N LYS A 246 2.43 -14.85 -13.91
CA LYS A 246 2.60 -16.10 -14.65
C LYS A 246 2.70 -15.90 -16.16
N ASP A 247 3.32 -16.87 -16.84
CA ASP A 247 3.25 -17.05 -18.29
C ASP A 247 3.57 -15.79 -19.13
N GLY A 248 4.46 -14.91 -18.65
CA GLY A 248 4.83 -13.66 -19.34
C GLY A 248 3.70 -12.63 -19.42
N ALA A 249 2.65 -12.77 -18.61
CA ALA A 249 1.47 -11.90 -18.64
C ALA A 249 1.82 -10.42 -18.43
N LEU A 250 2.73 -10.11 -17.52
CA LEU A 250 3.15 -8.72 -17.30
C LEU A 250 3.79 -8.12 -18.55
N GLN A 251 4.65 -8.85 -19.28
CA GLN A 251 5.27 -8.29 -20.49
C GLN A 251 4.22 -8.00 -21.55
N ARG A 252 3.27 -8.92 -21.79
CA ARG A 252 2.17 -8.67 -22.72
C ARG A 252 1.37 -7.42 -22.34
N ALA A 253 1.11 -7.24 -21.05
CA ALA A 253 0.39 -6.06 -20.55
C ALA A 253 1.19 -4.77 -20.75
N MET A 254 2.49 -4.79 -20.45
CA MET A 254 3.37 -3.63 -20.64
C MET A 254 3.54 -3.29 -22.12
N ASP A 255 3.62 -4.28 -23.01
CA ASP A 255 3.71 -4.04 -24.46
C ASP A 255 2.40 -3.46 -25.03
N ALA A 256 1.26 -3.83 -24.44
CA ALA A 256 -0.07 -3.35 -24.83
C ALA A 256 -0.49 -2.04 -24.13
N LEU A 257 0.24 -1.59 -23.10
CA LEU A 257 -0.11 -0.42 -22.31
C LEU A 257 -0.08 0.85 -23.16
N GLY A 258 -1.12 1.67 -23.05
CA GLY A 258 -1.30 2.90 -23.83
C GLY A 258 -1.92 2.70 -25.22
N THR A 259 -2.09 1.45 -25.67
CA THR A 259 -2.79 1.13 -26.93
C THR A 259 -4.03 0.28 -26.67
N ASN A 260 -3.84 -0.94 -26.16
CA ASN A 260 -4.90 -1.90 -25.89
C ASN A 260 -5.13 -2.11 -24.39
N CYS A 261 -4.21 -1.66 -23.53
CA CYS A 261 -4.35 -1.71 -22.08
C CYS A 261 -4.30 -0.32 -21.47
N PHE A 262 -5.21 -0.06 -20.54
CA PHE A 262 -5.26 1.17 -19.75
C PHE A 262 -6.01 0.93 -18.45
N SER A 263 -5.38 1.27 -17.32
CA SER A 263 -5.96 1.08 -15.98
C SER A 263 -6.40 -0.40 -15.78
N GLU A 264 -7.61 -0.64 -15.28
CA GLU A 264 -8.20 -1.97 -15.10
C GLU A 264 -8.62 -2.67 -16.41
N THR A 265 -8.59 -1.97 -17.56
CA THR A 265 -9.03 -2.51 -18.84
C THR A 265 -7.83 -2.97 -19.65
N CYS A 266 -7.62 -4.29 -19.75
CA CYS A 266 -6.51 -4.86 -20.50
C CYS A 266 -6.93 -6.21 -21.13
N PRO A 267 -7.42 -6.21 -22.40
CA PRO A 267 -7.95 -7.40 -23.06
C PRO A 267 -6.93 -8.53 -23.30
N VAL A 268 -5.63 -8.23 -23.22
CA VAL A 268 -4.57 -9.24 -23.33
C VAL A 268 -4.33 -10.01 -22.01
N LEU A 269 -5.05 -9.63 -20.95
CA LEU A 269 -5.01 -10.24 -19.63
C LEU A 269 -6.36 -10.83 -19.24
N LYS A 270 -6.33 -11.81 -18.33
CA LYS A 270 -7.52 -12.45 -17.76
C LYS A 270 -7.94 -11.78 -16.46
N LEU A 271 -9.20 -11.36 -16.41
CA LEU A 271 -9.84 -10.83 -15.22
C LEU A 271 -10.64 -11.91 -14.50
N GLN A 272 -10.64 -11.87 -13.17
CA GLN A 272 -11.60 -12.61 -12.33
C GLN A 272 -12.66 -11.66 -11.77
N ASP A 273 -13.78 -12.16 -11.26
CA ASP A 273 -14.75 -11.34 -10.54
C ASP A 273 -14.23 -10.95 -9.14
N TRP A 274 -14.85 -9.95 -8.51
CA TRP A 274 -14.41 -9.46 -7.21
C TRP A 274 -14.74 -10.40 -6.04
N ASN A 275 -15.75 -11.26 -6.15
CA ASN A 275 -16.02 -12.24 -5.11
C ASN A 275 -14.91 -13.29 -5.08
N SER A 276 -14.45 -13.75 -6.25
CA SER A 276 -13.28 -14.63 -6.38
C SER A 276 -12.00 -13.98 -5.82
N ALA A 277 -11.72 -12.73 -6.19
CA ALA A 277 -10.56 -12.00 -5.69
C ALA A 277 -10.60 -11.78 -4.16
N ASN A 278 -11.70 -11.23 -3.63
CA ASN A 278 -11.86 -11.00 -2.19
C ASN A 278 -11.93 -12.31 -1.39
N GLY A 279 -12.42 -13.38 -2.01
CA GLY A 279 -12.45 -14.72 -1.42
C GLY A 279 -11.06 -15.35 -1.27
N CYS A 280 -10.06 -14.86 -2.00
CA CYS A 280 -8.67 -15.30 -1.84
C CYS A 280 -8.01 -14.66 -0.60
N THR A 281 -8.49 -15.06 0.57
CA THR A 281 -8.02 -14.57 1.87
C THR A 281 -7.35 -15.71 2.65
N LYS A 282 -6.22 -15.40 3.31
CA LYS A 282 -5.57 -16.30 4.27
C LYS A 282 -5.90 -15.87 5.69
N ALA A 283 -5.98 -16.83 6.60
CA ALA A 283 -6.04 -16.53 8.03
C ALA A 283 -4.79 -15.74 8.46
N GLN A 284 -4.97 -14.86 9.45
CA GLN A 284 -3.85 -14.12 10.04
C GLN A 284 -2.79 -15.10 10.57
N GLN A 285 -1.54 -14.90 10.17
CA GLN A 285 -0.41 -15.70 10.67
C GLN A 285 0.07 -15.23 12.04
N ALA A 286 -0.10 -13.93 12.33
CA ALA A 286 0.06 -13.36 13.65
C ALA A 286 -1.34 -12.89 14.12
N GLN A 287 -1.87 -13.54 15.16
CA GLN A 287 -3.16 -13.14 15.73
C GLN A 287 -2.97 -11.85 16.53
N GLU A 288 -3.76 -10.84 16.20
CA GLU A 288 -3.79 -9.57 16.91
C GLU A 288 -5.24 -9.17 17.13
N ASP A 289 -5.52 -8.60 18.30
CA ASP A 289 -6.78 -7.91 18.53
C ASP A 289 -6.80 -6.62 17.70
N ILE A 290 -7.37 -6.72 16.51
CA ILE A 290 -7.54 -5.58 15.58
C ILE A 290 -8.70 -4.66 15.99
N GLY A 291 -9.33 -4.89 17.15
CA GLY A 291 -10.61 -4.30 17.53
C GLY A 291 -11.78 -5.01 16.86
N THR A 292 -12.87 -5.20 17.58
CA THR A 292 -14.03 -6.04 17.22
C THR A 292 -14.54 -5.87 15.77
N SER A 293 -14.93 -6.99 15.15
CA SER A 293 -15.60 -7.09 13.84
C SER A 293 -17.01 -6.48 13.78
N THR A 294 -17.47 -5.80 14.84
CA THR A 294 -18.77 -5.14 14.96
C THR A 294 -18.55 -3.69 15.39
N CYS A 295 -18.89 -2.75 14.51
CA CYS A 295 -18.85 -1.32 14.80
C CYS A 295 -20.02 -0.96 15.74
N VAL A 296 -19.75 -0.65 17.01
CA VAL A 296 -20.73 -0.02 17.91
C VAL A 296 -20.37 1.46 18.03
N TYR A 297 -21.15 2.32 17.39
CA TYR A 297 -21.07 3.76 17.60
C TYR A 297 -21.72 4.09 18.94
N TYR A 298 -20.94 4.60 19.90
CA TYR A 298 -21.50 5.28 21.06
C TYR A 298 -21.65 6.77 20.74
N PHE A 299 -22.87 7.21 20.44
CA PHE A 299 -23.20 8.63 20.45
C PHE A 299 -23.47 9.04 21.90
N SER A 300 -22.50 9.64 22.59
CA SER A 300 -22.75 10.27 23.89
C SER A 300 -23.06 11.76 23.70
N ASN A 301 -24.30 12.17 24.01
CA ASN A 301 -24.59 13.58 24.28
C ASN A 301 -23.96 13.94 25.63
N LEU A 302 -22.97 14.84 25.64
CA LEU A 302 -22.21 15.31 26.81
C LEU A 302 -23.04 16.08 27.88
N ARG A 303 -24.37 15.92 27.94
CA ARG A 303 -25.23 16.67 28.87
C ARG A 303 -26.12 15.84 29.80
N SER A 304 -26.07 14.51 29.79
CA SER A 304 -26.80 13.73 30.79
C SER A 304 -26.25 12.31 30.92
N LEU A 305 -25.29 12.10 31.80
CA LEU A 305 -25.13 10.80 32.46
C LEU A 305 -25.05 11.01 33.98
N PRO A 306 -25.99 10.45 34.75
CA PRO A 306 -25.80 10.30 36.18
C PRO A 306 -24.79 9.19 36.45
N ASP A 307 -23.94 9.47 37.42
CA ASP A 307 -22.88 8.64 37.98
C ASP A 307 -23.36 7.22 38.33
N THR A 308 -23.09 6.23 37.47
CA THR A 308 -23.23 4.81 37.83
C THR A 308 -22.17 3.94 37.14
N ARG A 309 -21.04 3.78 37.85
CA ARG A 309 -20.26 2.54 38.05
C ARG A 309 -20.17 1.54 36.88
N PHE A 310 -19.07 1.61 36.11
CA PHE A 310 -18.46 0.40 35.55
C PHE A 310 -17.38 -0.09 36.53
N ARG A 311 -17.72 -1.13 37.31
CA ARG A 311 -16.72 -1.92 38.04
C ARG A 311 -15.92 -2.72 37.03
N ALA A 312 -14.61 -2.52 37.03
CA ALA A 312 -13.64 -3.45 36.47
C ALA A 312 -13.79 -4.82 37.16
N GLN A 313 -13.97 -5.88 36.39
CA GLN A 313 -13.64 -7.23 36.83
C GLN A 313 -12.31 -7.59 36.18
N GLY A 314 -11.25 -7.58 36.99
CA GLY A 314 -10.01 -8.26 36.68
C GLY A 314 -10.20 -9.76 36.72
N ILE A 315 -9.40 -10.48 35.94
CA ILE A 315 -9.24 -11.93 36.07
C ILE A 315 -7.75 -12.16 36.30
N ALA A 316 -7.44 -12.54 37.55
CA ALA A 316 -6.28 -13.34 37.89
C ALA A 316 -6.64 -14.81 37.64
N GLY A 317 -5.67 -15.59 37.15
CA GLY A 317 -5.76 -17.01 36.87
C GLY A 317 -4.75 -17.42 35.82
#